data_AF-A5DX39-F1
#
_entry.id   AF-A5DX39-F1
#
_cell.length_a   1.000
_cell.length_b   1.000
_cell.length_c   1.000
_cell.angle_alpha   90.00
_cell.angle_beta   90.00
_cell.angle_gamma   90.00
#
_symmetry.space_group_name_H-M   'P 1'
#
loop_
_entity.id
_entity.type
_entity.pdbx_description
1 polymer ?
#
loop_
_entity_poly.entity_id
_entity_poly.type
_entity_poly.pdbx_seq_one_letter_code
_entity_poly.pdbx_strand_id
1 'polypeptide(L)'
;MSSKHREDHLKRGSDVSPYESLFAGSVSGGVARAITAPLDTIKIRLQLQTKSHKHPHTQKVSALNVVKDLLKNEGVIALWKGNVPAEILYVMYGAVQFTTYSALSKSLSQMEKDYSIVMPSSVHSLLAGVGAGIASTLTTYPFDLLRTRLVANKKKNLLSMTGTFRKILHAEGISGLFAGIRPAMISVASTTGLMFWSYELAREFSSEYKHVPFIEGICGFVAGATSKGITFPLDTLRKRCQIYSEVYGTKYKSSLRIFMNIVSREGVLGLYRGYGVSILKTAPTSAISLWTYEYVISATRHYRLSKPLV
;
A
#
# COMPACT_ATOMS: atom_id res chain seq x y z
N MET A 1 18.18 -16.91 36.59
CA MET A 1 17.83 -16.50 35.20
C MET A 1 17.32 -15.07 35.24
N SER A 2 18.23 -14.09 35.20
CA SER A 2 17.83 -12.68 35.13
C SER A 2 17.15 -12.47 33.78
N SER A 3 15.90 -12.02 33.80
CA SER A 3 15.19 -11.63 32.58
C SER A 3 16.05 -10.59 31.87
N LYS A 4 16.60 -10.94 30.70
CA LYS A 4 17.14 -9.93 29.78
C LYS A 4 15.98 -8.96 29.55
N HIS A 5 16.02 -7.81 30.21
CA HIS A 5 15.04 -6.76 30.02
C HIS A 5 15.16 -6.39 28.54
N ARG A 6 14.16 -6.78 27.75
CA ARG A 6 14.12 -6.45 26.33
C ARG A 6 14.03 -4.93 26.26
N GLU A 7 15.15 -4.28 25.95
CA GLU A 7 15.17 -2.83 25.72
C GLU A 7 14.15 -2.55 24.61
N ASP A 8 13.11 -1.78 24.96
CA ASP A 8 12.08 -1.36 24.03
C ASP A 8 12.58 -0.10 23.34
N HIS A 9 13.19 -0.27 22.16
CA HIS A 9 13.88 0.81 21.46
C HIS A 9 12.92 1.81 20.80
N LEU A 10 11.62 1.49 20.72
CA LEU A 10 10.55 2.40 20.31
C LEU A 10 10.17 3.41 21.39
N LYS A 11 10.61 3.26 22.64
CA LYS A 11 10.29 4.22 23.71
C LYS A 11 10.96 5.57 23.52
N ARG A 12 10.23 6.61 23.94
CA ARG A 12 10.70 8.00 23.99
C ARG A 12 11.99 8.07 24.84
N GLY A 13 13.08 8.56 24.24
CA GLY A 13 14.39 8.69 24.90
C GLY A 13 15.41 7.60 24.54
N SER A 14 15.15 6.75 23.54
CA SER A 14 16.16 5.79 23.06
C SER A 14 17.26 6.48 22.24
N ASP A 15 18.54 6.24 22.60
CA ASP A 15 19.71 6.75 21.87
C ASP A 15 19.97 5.99 20.55
N VAL A 16 19.02 6.03 19.61
CA VAL A 16 19.17 5.41 18.29
C VAL A 16 19.59 6.48 17.29
N SER A 17 20.72 6.28 16.60
CA SER A 17 21.17 7.24 15.59
C SER A 17 20.20 7.25 14.39
N PRO A 18 20.01 8.39 13.70
CA PRO A 18 19.13 8.46 12.53
C PRO A 18 19.46 7.43 11.43
N TYR A 19 20.74 7.11 11.24
CA TYR A 19 21.19 6.10 10.27
C TYR A 19 20.76 4.68 10.67
N GLU A 20 20.84 4.33 11.96
CA GLU A 20 20.36 3.04 12.46
C GLU A 20 18.85 2.91 12.32
N SER A 21 18.10 3.95 12.70
CA SER A 21 16.64 3.97 12.52
C SER A 21 16.24 3.86 11.04
N LEU A 22 16.94 4.53 10.13
CA LEU A 22 16.69 4.45 8.70
C LEU A 22 16.96 3.03 8.17
N PHE A 23 18.10 2.44 8.55
CA PHE A 23 18.47 1.10 8.13
C PHE A 23 17.51 0.04 8.69
N ALA A 24 17.24 0.07 10.00
CA ALA A 24 16.31 -0.83 10.66
C ALA A 24 14.88 -0.69 10.11
N GLY A 25 14.42 0.55 9.86
CA GLY A 25 13.13 0.83 9.24
C GLY A 25 13.01 0.30 7.82
N SER A 26 14.10 0.41 7.02
CA SER A 26 14.12 -0.10 5.66
C SER A 26 14.10 -1.63 5.61
N VAL A 27 14.92 -2.28 6.44
CA VAL A 27 14.97 -3.74 6.54
C VAL A 27 13.64 -4.29 7.07
N SER A 28 13.09 -3.68 8.13
CA SER A 28 11.82 -4.12 8.72
C SER A 28 10.65 -3.97 7.75
N GLY A 29 10.59 -2.87 7.01
CA GLY A 29 9.62 -2.64 5.96
C GLY A 29 9.70 -3.70 4.85
N GLY A 30 10.91 -3.98 4.36
CA GLY A 30 11.12 -5.01 3.33
C GLY A 30 10.76 -6.42 3.80
N VAL A 31 11.17 -6.82 5.00
CA VAL A 31 10.86 -8.13 5.58
C VAL A 31 9.35 -8.29 5.81
N ALA A 32 8.70 -7.29 6.39
CA ALA A 32 7.26 -7.32 6.62
C ALA A 32 6.47 -7.44 5.32
N ARG A 33 6.90 -6.75 4.26
CA ARG A 33 6.29 -6.86 2.93
C ARG A 33 6.53 -8.23 2.31
N ALA A 34 7.75 -8.75 2.35
CA ALA A 34 8.07 -10.08 1.82
C ALA A 34 7.23 -11.19 2.49
N ILE A 35 7.05 -11.13 3.82
CA ILE A 35 6.26 -12.12 4.56
C ILE A 35 4.76 -11.96 4.29
N THR A 36 4.27 -10.72 4.18
CA THR A 36 2.84 -10.45 3.95
C THR A 36 2.44 -10.40 2.47
N ALA A 37 3.39 -10.53 1.55
CA ALA A 37 3.17 -10.52 0.11
C ALA A 37 2.12 -11.54 -0.38
N PRO A 38 2.02 -12.77 0.16
CA PRO A 38 0.94 -13.69 -0.17
C PRO A 38 -0.46 -13.10 0.00
N LEU A 39 -0.69 -12.30 1.05
CA LEU A 39 -1.98 -11.65 1.29
C LEU A 39 -2.29 -10.60 0.23
N ASP A 40 -1.29 -9.88 -0.27
CA ASP A 40 -1.47 -8.95 -1.38
C ASP A 40 -1.81 -9.67 -2.69
N THR A 41 -1.13 -10.79 -2.97
CA THR A 41 -1.42 -11.61 -4.16
C THR A 41 -2.86 -12.12 -4.11
N ILE A 42 -3.31 -12.63 -2.96
CA ILE A 42 -4.69 -13.08 -2.75
C ILE A 42 -5.67 -11.90 -2.89
N LYS A 43 -5.38 -10.76 -2.26
CA LYS A 43 -6.21 -9.54 -2.36
C LYS A 43 -6.39 -9.13 -3.82
N ILE A 44 -5.29 -8.98 -4.58
CA ILE A 44 -5.34 -8.56 -5.98
C ILE A 44 -6.13 -9.60 -6.78
N ARG A 45 -5.87 -10.90 -6.61
CA ARG A 45 -6.63 -11.96 -7.30
C ARG A 45 -8.14 -11.87 -7.03
N LEU A 46 -8.55 -11.60 -5.79
CA LEU A 46 -9.96 -11.38 -5.44
C LEU A 46 -10.52 -10.11 -6.13
N GLN A 47 -9.78 -9.01 -6.11
CA GLN A 47 -10.17 -7.76 -6.77
C GLN A 47 -10.36 -7.95 -8.28
N LEU A 48 -9.58 -8.84 -8.91
CA LEU A 48 -9.63 -9.10 -10.35
C LEU A 48 -10.70 -10.12 -10.78
N GLN A 49 -11.28 -10.89 -9.86
CA GLN A 49 -12.33 -11.84 -10.20
C GLN A 49 -13.56 -11.11 -10.73
N THR A 50 -13.93 -11.36 -11.98
CA THR A 50 -15.16 -10.85 -12.61
C THR A 50 -16.21 -11.95 -12.59
N LYS A 51 -17.49 -11.65 -12.27
CA LYS A 51 -18.56 -12.65 -12.44
C LYS A 51 -18.77 -12.92 -13.94
N SER A 52 -18.76 -14.20 -14.33
CA SER A 52 -19.08 -14.60 -15.70
C SER A 52 -20.54 -14.31 -16.04
N HIS A 53 -20.80 -13.78 -17.24
CA HIS A 53 -22.15 -13.51 -17.74
C HIS A 53 -23.00 -14.78 -17.86
N LYS A 54 -22.37 -15.93 -18.17
CA LYS A 54 -23.07 -17.21 -18.36
C LYS A 54 -23.52 -17.85 -17.05
N HIS A 55 -22.81 -17.62 -15.93
CA HIS A 55 -23.06 -18.31 -14.67
C HIS A 55 -22.84 -17.42 -13.42
N PRO A 56 -23.65 -16.35 -13.23
CA PRO A 56 -23.44 -15.36 -12.17
C PRO A 56 -23.52 -15.92 -10.73
N HIS A 57 -24.24 -17.03 -10.53
CA HIS A 57 -24.44 -17.66 -9.21
C HIS A 57 -23.38 -18.72 -8.84
N THR A 58 -22.61 -19.22 -9.81
CA THR A 58 -21.70 -20.35 -9.57
C THR A 58 -20.34 -19.93 -8.98
N GLN A 59 -19.92 -18.69 -9.20
CA GLN A 59 -18.60 -18.25 -8.81
C GLN A 59 -18.60 -17.76 -7.35
N LYS A 60 -18.43 -18.70 -6.41
CA LYS A 60 -18.16 -18.39 -5.00
C LYS A 60 -16.78 -17.74 -4.89
N VAL A 61 -16.78 -16.42 -4.73
CA VAL A 61 -15.59 -15.61 -4.46
C VAL A 61 -15.15 -15.90 -3.03
N SER A 62 -14.05 -16.63 -2.89
CA SER A 62 -13.46 -16.96 -1.59
C SER A 62 -11.95 -16.93 -1.67
N ALA A 63 -11.31 -16.37 -0.65
CA ALA A 63 -9.86 -16.36 -0.52
C ALA A 63 -9.29 -17.79 -0.56
N LEU A 64 -9.99 -18.76 0.03
CA LEU A 64 -9.58 -20.17 0.00
C LEU A 64 -9.58 -20.75 -1.41
N ASN A 65 -10.56 -20.39 -2.24
CA ASN A 65 -10.58 -20.82 -3.64
C ASN A 65 -9.43 -20.21 -4.43
N VAL A 66 -9.08 -18.94 -4.16
CA VAL A 66 -7.91 -18.29 -4.77
C VAL A 66 -6.61 -18.96 -4.36
N VAL A 67 -6.44 -19.30 -3.07
CA VAL A 67 -5.25 -20.01 -2.58
C VAL A 67 -5.16 -21.40 -3.19
N LYS A 68 -6.26 -22.17 -3.21
CA LYS A 68 -6.31 -23.49 -3.85
C LYS A 68 -5.98 -23.43 -5.34
N ASP A 69 -6.51 -22.43 -6.06
CA ASP A 69 -6.22 -22.19 -7.48
C ASP A 69 -4.73 -21.89 -7.70
N LEU A 70 -4.15 -20.98 -6.92
CA LEU A 70 -2.72 -20.64 -6.99
C LEU A 70 -1.84 -21.86 -6.73
N LEU A 71 -2.06 -22.57 -5.63
CA LEU A 71 -1.23 -23.71 -5.24
C LEU A 71 -1.32 -24.86 -6.26
N LYS A 72 -2.53 -25.18 -6.73
CA LYS A 72 -2.75 -26.29 -7.67
C LYS A 72 -2.28 -25.96 -9.08
N ASN A 73 -2.57 -24.76 -9.58
CA ASN A 73 -2.39 -24.43 -11.00
C ASN A 73 -1.10 -23.66 -11.28
N GLU A 74 -0.53 -22.96 -10.29
CA GLU A 74 0.62 -22.07 -10.49
C GLU A 74 1.81 -22.42 -9.58
N GLY A 75 1.58 -23.17 -8.51
CA GLY A 75 2.60 -23.56 -7.52
C GLY A 75 2.75 -22.56 -6.37
N VAL A 76 3.49 -22.94 -5.33
CA VAL A 76 3.61 -22.17 -4.09
C VAL A 76 4.26 -20.79 -4.29
N ILE A 77 5.25 -20.70 -5.19
CA ILE A 77 5.96 -19.45 -5.50
C ILE A 77 5.01 -18.40 -6.12
N ALA A 78 3.88 -18.83 -6.69
CA ALA A 78 2.88 -17.93 -7.25
C ALA A 78 2.30 -16.96 -6.20
N LEU A 79 2.35 -17.29 -4.91
CA LEU A 79 1.97 -16.39 -3.81
C LEU A 79 2.83 -15.12 -3.75
N TRP A 80 4.05 -15.13 -4.30
CA TRP A 80 4.96 -13.97 -4.37
C TRP A 80 5.03 -13.33 -5.77
N LYS A 81 4.09 -13.64 -6.67
CA LYS A 81 4.03 -12.98 -7.98
C LYS A 81 3.93 -11.46 -7.81
N GLY A 82 4.75 -10.74 -8.56
CA GLY A 82 4.80 -9.27 -8.48
C GLY A 82 5.45 -8.71 -7.22
N ASN A 83 6.11 -9.52 -6.38
CA ASN A 83 6.78 -8.99 -5.18
C ASN A 83 7.93 -8.04 -5.52
N VAL A 84 8.76 -8.38 -6.52
CA VAL A 84 9.89 -7.52 -6.95
C VAL A 84 9.46 -6.09 -7.31
N PRO A 85 8.51 -5.85 -8.24
CA PRO A 85 8.04 -4.49 -8.49
C PRO A 85 7.33 -3.88 -7.27
N ALA A 86 6.74 -4.68 -6.38
CA ALA A 86 6.10 -4.17 -5.17
C ALA A 86 7.10 -3.63 -4.12
N GLU A 87 8.30 -4.20 -4.05
CA GLU A 87 9.40 -3.71 -3.21
C GLU A 87 10.03 -2.45 -3.80
N ILE A 88 10.33 -2.46 -5.10
CA ILE A 88 10.86 -1.28 -5.80
C ILE A 88 9.88 -0.10 -5.65
N LEU A 89 8.58 -0.34 -5.87
CA LEU A 89 7.54 0.65 -5.65
C LEU A 89 7.60 1.22 -4.24
N TYR A 90 7.70 0.37 -3.22
CA TYR A 90 7.66 0.81 -1.83
C TYR A 90 8.85 1.72 -1.49
N VAL A 91 10.07 1.31 -1.84
CA VAL A 91 11.29 2.10 -1.63
C VAL A 91 11.21 3.44 -2.37
N MET A 92 10.84 3.41 -3.65
CA MET A 92 10.71 4.63 -4.45
C MET A 92 9.60 5.55 -3.94
N TYR A 93 8.46 4.99 -3.50
CA TYR A 93 7.35 5.77 -2.99
C TYR A 93 7.77 6.55 -1.74
N GLY A 94 8.46 5.90 -0.80
CA GLY A 94 8.99 6.56 0.39
C GLY A 94 9.97 7.69 0.03
N ALA A 95 10.95 7.41 -0.83
CA ALA A 95 11.95 8.40 -1.24
C ALA A 95 11.33 9.64 -1.90
N VAL A 96 10.42 9.43 -2.86
CA VAL A 96 9.73 10.53 -3.56
C VAL A 96 8.80 11.27 -2.62
N GLN A 97 8.10 10.57 -1.72
CA GLN A 97 7.16 11.20 -0.79
C GLN A 97 7.88 12.15 0.15
N PHE A 98 8.96 11.72 0.81
CA PHE A 98 9.71 12.57 1.73
C PHE A 98 10.39 13.74 1.02
N THR A 99 11.01 13.48 -0.14
CA THR A 99 11.69 14.52 -0.92
C THR A 99 10.70 15.57 -1.42
N THR A 100 9.58 15.13 -2.01
CA THR A 100 8.57 16.03 -2.55
C THR A 100 7.84 16.78 -1.44
N TYR A 101 7.54 16.11 -0.32
CA TYR A 101 6.92 16.76 0.84
C TYR A 101 7.81 17.88 1.38
N SER A 102 9.11 17.60 1.57
CA SER A 102 10.07 18.59 2.03
C SER A 102 10.18 19.78 1.06
N ALA A 103 10.29 19.51 -0.24
CA ALA A 103 10.37 20.54 -1.27
C ALA A 103 9.10 21.41 -1.35
N LEU A 104 7.93 20.78 -1.33
CA LEU A 104 6.64 21.48 -1.38
C LEU A 104 6.38 22.27 -0.10
N SER A 105 6.63 21.69 1.07
CA SER A 105 6.48 22.39 2.36
C SER A 105 7.39 23.61 2.43
N LYS A 106 8.67 23.47 2.04
CA LYS A 106 9.59 24.61 1.96
C LYS A 106 9.09 25.70 1.00
N SER A 107 8.63 25.31 -0.19
CA SER A 107 8.12 26.25 -1.20
C SER A 107 6.86 26.96 -0.72
N LEU A 108 5.92 26.23 -0.09
CA LEU A 108 4.71 26.80 0.50
C LEU A 108 5.04 27.77 1.65
N SER A 109 5.96 27.42 2.54
CA SER A 109 6.38 28.32 3.64
C SER A 109 7.08 29.57 3.12
N GLN A 110 7.79 29.48 2.00
CA GLN A 110 8.36 30.65 1.36
C GLN A 110 7.28 31.53 0.74
N MET A 111 6.29 30.94 0.06
CA MET A 111 5.14 31.69 -0.45
C MET A 111 4.30 32.36 0.67
N GLU A 112 4.09 31.67 1.80
CA GLU A 112 3.40 32.24 2.97
C GLU A 112 4.11 33.51 3.47
N LYS A 113 5.44 33.52 3.46
CA LYS A 113 6.25 34.69 3.83
C LYS A 113 6.21 35.78 2.77
N ASP A 114 6.46 35.43 1.51
CA ASP A 114 6.57 36.38 0.39
C ASP A 114 5.26 37.14 0.15
N TYR A 115 4.12 36.46 0.34
CA TYR A 115 2.79 37.04 0.13
C TYR A 115 2.05 37.37 1.45
N SER A 116 2.71 37.25 2.61
CA SER A 116 2.10 37.48 3.94
C SER A 116 0.80 36.69 4.17
N ILE A 117 0.73 35.47 3.64
CA ILE A 117 -0.44 34.59 3.79
C ILE A 117 -0.27 33.76 5.06
N VAL A 118 -1.23 33.84 5.98
CA VAL A 118 -1.28 33.00 7.17
C VAL A 118 -2.16 31.79 6.89
N MET A 119 -1.54 30.66 6.52
CA MET A 119 -2.26 29.40 6.36
C MET A 119 -2.23 28.59 7.68
N PRO A 120 -3.35 27.95 8.07
CA PRO A 120 -3.33 26.99 9.17
C PRO A 120 -2.39 25.82 8.89
N SER A 121 -1.67 25.32 9.90
CA SER A 121 -0.71 24.21 9.76
C SER A 121 -1.30 22.95 9.13
N SER A 122 -2.60 22.68 9.37
CA SER A 122 -3.32 21.56 8.76
C SER A 122 -3.46 21.72 7.24
N VAL A 123 -3.74 22.94 6.75
CA VAL A 123 -3.87 23.24 5.32
C VAL A 123 -2.52 23.12 4.63
N HIS A 124 -1.47 23.71 5.23
CA HIS A 124 -0.10 23.58 4.74
C HIS A 124 0.31 22.11 4.60
N SER A 125 0.12 21.33 5.66
CA SER A 125 0.45 19.91 5.70
C SER A 125 -0.38 19.08 4.70
N LEU A 126 -1.65 19.43 4.52
CA LEU A 126 -2.54 18.80 3.56
C LEU A 126 -2.07 19.05 2.11
N LEU A 127 -1.75 20.29 1.75
CA LEU A 127 -1.28 20.64 0.40
C LEU A 127 0.05 19.96 0.07
N ALA A 128 1.03 20.03 0.98
CA ALA A 128 2.31 19.34 0.83
C ALA A 128 2.11 17.81 0.77
N GLY A 129 1.24 17.26 1.62
CA GLY A 129 0.93 15.83 1.68
C GLY A 129 0.24 15.29 0.42
N VAL A 130 -0.78 15.99 -0.08
CA VAL A 130 -1.49 15.62 -1.32
C VAL A 130 -0.55 15.75 -2.52
N GLY A 131 0.19 16.85 -2.64
CA GLY A 131 1.16 17.05 -3.73
C GLY A 131 2.24 15.97 -3.74
N ALA A 132 2.82 15.67 -2.58
CA ALA A 132 3.79 14.58 -2.43
C ALA A 132 3.18 13.21 -2.75
N GLY A 133 1.95 12.94 -2.29
CA GLY A 133 1.25 11.69 -2.60
C GLY A 133 0.99 11.51 -4.09
N ILE A 134 0.60 12.57 -4.79
CA ILE A 134 0.37 12.56 -6.25
C ILE A 134 1.69 12.30 -6.99
N ALA A 135 2.74 13.05 -6.67
CA ALA A 135 4.06 12.89 -7.29
C ALA A 135 4.64 11.48 -7.08
N SER A 136 4.53 10.96 -5.85
CA SER A 136 4.98 9.61 -5.51
C SER A 136 4.18 8.55 -6.25
N THR A 137 2.86 8.72 -6.35
CA THR A 137 2.00 7.80 -7.08
C THR A 137 2.31 7.82 -8.56
N LEU A 138 2.47 8.99 -9.19
CA LEU A 138 2.83 9.11 -10.60
C LEU A 138 4.18 8.44 -10.91
N THR A 139 5.20 8.72 -10.09
CA THR A 139 6.55 8.20 -10.30
C THR A 139 6.61 6.68 -10.19
N THR A 140 5.88 6.12 -9.23
CA THR A 140 5.89 4.68 -8.95
C THR A 140 4.81 3.89 -9.67
N TYR A 141 3.90 4.55 -10.39
CA TYR A 141 2.73 3.92 -11.03
C TYR A 141 3.09 2.76 -11.96
N PRO A 142 4.15 2.84 -12.80
CA PRO A 142 4.54 1.72 -13.66
C PRO A 142 4.82 0.42 -12.88
N PHE A 143 5.39 0.51 -11.69
CA PHE A 143 5.65 -0.65 -10.84
C PHE A 143 4.36 -1.21 -10.22
N ASP A 144 3.38 -0.36 -9.89
CA ASP A 144 2.08 -0.82 -9.40
C ASP A 144 1.34 -1.60 -10.49
N LEU A 145 1.38 -1.10 -11.73
CA LEU A 145 0.80 -1.78 -12.87
C LEU A 145 1.51 -3.10 -13.19
N LEU A 146 2.86 -3.11 -13.20
CA LEU A 146 3.65 -4.32 -13.41
C LEU A 146 3.32 -5.39 -12.37
N ARG A 147 3.27 -5.00 -11.09
CA ARG A 147 2.86 -5.88 -10.00
C ARG A 147 1.50 -6.50 -10.29
N THR A 148 0.49 -5.68 -10.60
CA THR A 148 -0.87 -6.16 -10.83
C THR A 148 -0.96 -7.08 -12.05
N ARG A 149 -0.25 -6.80 -13.15
CA ARG A 149 -0.23 -7.68 -14.33
C ARG A 149 0.50 -9.01 -14.08
N LEU A 150 1.60 -9.00 -13.33
CA LEU A 150 2.31 -10.22 -12.93
C LEU A 150 1.44 -11.10 -12.02
N VAL A 151 0.74 -10.49 -11.05
CA VAL A 151 -0.22 -11.21 -10.20
C VAL A 151 -1.38 -11.76 -11.02
N ALA A 152 -1.94 -10.98 -11.95
CA ALA A 152 -3.07 -11.40 -12.78
C ALA A 152 -2.76 -12.58 -13.69
N ASN A 153 -1.49 -12.75 -14.09
CA ASN A 153 -1.07 -13.83 -14.97
C ASN A 153 -1.19 -15.20 -14.30
N LYS A 154 -2.09 -16.02 -14.84
CA LYS A 154 -2.37 -17.40 -14.40
C LYS A 154 -1.42 -18.46 -14.97
N LYS A 155 -0.50 -18.11 -15.86
CA LYS A 155 0.48 -19.06 -16.39
C LYS A 155 1.42 -19.54 -15.29
N LYS A 156 1.80 -20.82 -15.33
CA LYS A 156 2.81 -21.41 -14.43
C LYS A 156 4.16 -20.70 -14.53
N ASN A 157 4.58 -20.36 -15.75
CA ASN A 157 5.85 -19.68 -15.96
C ASN A 157 5.79 -18.27 -15.35
N LEU A 158 6.70 -18.00 -14.41
CA LEU A 158 6.90 -16.68 -13.85
C LEU A 158 7.37 -15.75 -14.97
N LEU A 159 6.54 -14.76 -15.30
CA LEU A 159 6.95 -13.74 -16.25
C LEU A 159 7.99 -12.84 -15.58
N SER A 160 9.07 -12.54 -16.31
CA SER A 160 9.99 -11.48 -15.90
C SER A 160 9.28 -10.13 -15.90
N MET A 161 9.59 -9.32 -14.89
CA MET A 161 9.13 -7.92 -14.80
C MET A 161 9.56 -7.13 -16.04
N THR A 162 10.82 -7.28 -16.47
CA THR A 162 11.36 -6.58 -17.65
C THR A 162 10.69 -7.03 -18.94
N GLY A 163 10.40 -8.32 -19.06
CA GLY A 163 9.64 -8.87 -20.19
C GLY A 163 8.22 -8.32 -20.24
N THR A 164 7.55 -8.24 -19.09
CA THR A 164 6.20 -7.66 -18.98
C THR A 164 6.22 -6.17 -19.34
N PHE A 165 7.20 -5.42 -18.85
CA PHE A 165 7.39 -4.00 -19.18
C PHE A 165 7.57 -3.78 -20.69
N ARG A 166 8.46 -4.53 -21.33
CA ARG A 166 8.68 -4.45 -22.79
C ARG A 166 7.43 -4.83 -23.58
N LYS A 167 6.70 -5.88 -23.15
CA LYS A 167 5.42 -6.28 -23.76
C LYS A 167 4.40 -5.14 -23.72
N ILE A 168 4.29 -4.43 -22.59
CA ILE A 168 3.37 -3.30 -22.44
C ILE A 168 3.77 -2.15 -23.36
N LEU A 169 5.04 -1.76 -23.35
CA LEU A 169 5.53 -0.67 -24.21
C LEU A 169 5.29 -0.94 -25.69
N HIS A 170 5.52 -2.18 -26.14
CA HIS A 170 5.31 -2.55 -27.54
C HIS A 170 3.81 -2.61 -27.92
N ALA A 171 2.94 -3.14 -27.05
CA ALA A 171 1.51 -3.32 -27.37
C ALA A 171 0.66 -2.07 -27.12
N GLU A 172 0.98 -1.30 -26.08
CA GLU A 172 0.14 -0.21 -25.56
C GLU A 172 0.85 1.15 -25.54
N GLY A 173 2.17 1.17 -25.74
CA GLY A 173 2.98 2.37 -25.55
C GLY A 173 3.11 2.79 -24.09
N ILE A 174 3.68 3.98 -23.86
CA ILE A 174 3.88 4.54 -22.52
C ILE A 174 2.55 4.75 -21.80
N SER A 175 1.48 5.12 -22.52
CA SER A 175 0.13 5.27 -21.94
C SER A 175 -0.39 3.98 -21.30
N GLY A 176 0.04 2.81 -21.79
CA GLY A 176 -0.31 1.51 -21.20
C GLY A 176 0.22 1.32 -19.79
N LEU A 177 1.36 1.92 -19.46
CA LEU A 177 1.94 1.91 -18.11
C LEU A 177 1.14 2.73 -17.11
N PHE A 178 0.26 3.63 -17.57
CA PHE A 178 -0.57 4.51 -16.76
C PHE A 178 -2.08 4.17 -16.83
N ALA A 179 -2.43 2.98 -17.31
CA ALA A 179 -3.81 2.51 -17.35
C ALA A 179 -4.41 2.41 -15.93
N GLY A 180 -5.44 3.23 -15.65
CA GLY A 180 -6.05 3.31 -14.32
C GLY A 180 -5.48 4.40 -13.41
N ILE A 181 -4.74 5.37 -13.95
CA ILE A 181 -4.16 6.46 -13.13
C ILE A 181 -5.24 7.34 -12.48
N ARG A 182 -6.38 7.57 -13.15
CA ARG A 182 -7.48 8.41 -12.64
C ARG A 182 -8.02 7.94 -11.27
N PRO A 183 -8.48 6.69 -11.10
CA PRO A 183 -8.92 6.22 -9.79
C PRO A 183 -7.77 6.20 -8.77
N ALA A 184 -6.52 6.06 -9.21
CA ALA A 184 -5.37 6.16 -8.31
C ALA A 184 -5.19 7.57 -7.74
N MET A 185 -5.29 8.61 -8.57
CA MET A 185 -5.18 10.01 -8.12
C MET A 185 -6.32 10.38 -7.17
N ILE A 186 -7.56 9.99 -7.50
CA ILE A 186 -8.71 10.21 -6.62
C ILE A 186 -8.48 9.48 -5.30
N SER A 187 -7.99 8.23 -5.34
CA SER A 187 -7.70 7.46 -4.13
C SER A 187 -6.67 8.15 -3.26
N VAL A 188 -5.61 8.72 -3.83
CA VAL A 188 -4.57 9.44 -3.06
C VAL A 188 -5.19 10.65 -2.36
N ALA A 189 -5.91 11.50 -3.09
CA ALA A 189 -6.55 12.69 -2.53
C ALA A 189 -7.55 12.31 -1.42
N SER A 190 -8.40 11.30 -1.66
CA SER A 190 -9.37 10.81 -0.68
C SER A 190 -8.69 10.18 0.54
N THR A 191 -7.66 9.35 0.36
CA THR A 191 -6.94 8.73 1.47
C THR A 191 -6.30 9.79 2.36
N THR A 192 -5.66 10.83 1.80
CA THR A 192 -5.05 11.89 2.61
C THR A 192 -6.10 12.64 3.44
N GLY A 193 -7.20 13.08 2.83
CA GLY A 193 -8.27 13.77 3.55
C GLY A 193 -8.91 12.91 4.64
N LEU A 194 -9.16 11.63 4.33
CA LEU A 194 -9.73 10.69 5.30
C LEU A 194 -8.77 10.36 6.43
N MET A 195 -7.45 10.34 6.20
CA MET A 195 -6.48 10.13 7.27
C MET A 195 -6.49 11.29 8.28
N PHE A 196 -6.58 12.55 7.81
CA PHE A 196 -6.74 13.70 8.70
C PHE A 196 -8.04 13.62 9.50
N TRP A 197 -9.17 13.43 8.82
CA TRP A 197 -10.48 13.32 9.48
C TRP A 197 -10.51 12.17 10.51
N SER A 198 -9.99 11.01 10.13
CA SER A 198 -9.98 9.85 11.03
C SER A 198 -9.01 10.03 12.20
N TYR A 199 -7.89 10.75 12.01
CA TYR A 199 -6.97 11.09 13.09
C TYR A 199 -7.60 12.06 14.09
N GLU A 200 -8.32 13.09 13.62
CA GLU A 200 -9.00 14.05 14.48
C GLU A 200 -10.08 13.37 15.32
N LEU A 201 -10.94 12.55 14.69
CA LEU A 201 -11.92 11.75 15.40
C LEU A 201 -11.27 10.79 16.40
N ALA A 202 -10.23 10.06 15.99
CA ALA A 202 -9.52 9.15 16.88
C ALA A 202 -8.94 9.87 18.10
N ARG A 203 -8.40 11.08 17.91
CA ARG A 203 -7.84 11.90 19.00
C ARG A 203 -8.93 12.39 19.95
N GLU A 204 -10.06 12.85 19.43
CA GLU A 204 -11.20 13.29 20.24
C GLU A 204 -11.73 12.14 21.11
N PHE A 205 -12.07 11.00 20.49
CA PHE A 205 -12.53 9.80 21.20
C PHE A 205 -11.49 9.27 22.20
N SER A 206 -10.22 9.20 21.81
CA SER A 206 -9.16 8.74 22.71
C SER A 206 -8.95 9.70 23.89
N SER A 207 -9.24 10.99 23.72
CA SER A 207 -9.12 11.98 24.80
C SER A 207 -10.25 11.88 25.83
N GLU A 208 -11.43 11.45 25.40
CA GLU A 208 -12.59 11.17 26.25
C GLU A 208 -12.41 9.86 27.04
N TYR A 209 -11.87 8.83 26.41
CA TYR A 209 -11.74 7.48 26.99
C TYR A 209 -10.30 7.10 27.38
N LYS A 210 -9.49 8.05 27.86
CA LYS A 210 -8.08 7.83 28.25
C LYS A 210 -7.84 6.67 29.24
N HIS A 211 -8.86 6.29 30.01
CA HIS A 211 -8.80 5.23 31.00
C HIS A 211 -8.87 3.82 30.39
N VAL A 212 -9.34 3.67 29.15
CA VAL A 212 -9.46 2.38 28.47
C VAL A 212 -8.10 1.97 27.90
N PRO A 213 -7.54 0.81 28.29
CA PRO A 213 -6.26 0.36 27.74
C PRO A 213 -6.40 0.10 26.24
N PHE A 214 -5.36 0.43 25.47
CA PHE A 214 -5.30 0.28 24.01
C PHE A 214 -6.30 1.11 23.19
N ILE A 215 -6.98 2.09 23.79
CA ILE A 215 -7.98 2.92 23.09
C ILE A 215 -7.41 3.60 21.84
N GLU A 216 -6.20 4.16 21.91
CA GLU A 216 -5.53 4.78 20.76
C GLU A 216 -5.32 3.77 19.61
N GLY A 217 -4.97 2.53 19.93
CA GLY A 217 -4.78 1.45 18.96
C GLY A 217 -6.10 1.01 18.32
N ILE A 218 -7.18 0.92 19.10
CA ILE A 218 -8.52 0.60 18.59
C ILE A 218 -9.02 1.73 17.69
N CYS A 219 -8.94 2.98 18.14
CA CYS A 219 -9.30 4.16 17.36
C CYS A 219 -8.49 4.22 16.06
N GLY A 220 -7.17 4.01 16.12
CA GLY A 220 -6.30 3.96 14.94
C GLY A 220 -6.65 2.83 13.97
N PHE A 221 -7.01 1.65 14.48
CA PHE A 221 -7.47 0.54 13.65
C PHE A 221 -8.82 0.82 12.97
N VAL A 222 -9.79 1.34 13.72
CA VAL A 222 -11.13 1.70 13.20
C VAL A 222 -11.01 2.83 12.17
N ALA A 223 -10.21 3.86 12.45
CA ALA A 223 -9.86 4.93 11.54
C ALA A 223 -9.26 4.38 10.23
N GLY A 224 -8.22 3.54 10.36
CA GLY A 224 -7.55 2.92 9.21
C GLY A 224 -8.48 2.02 8.40
N ALA A 225 -9.31 1.22 9.06
CA ALA A 225 -10.30 0.36 8.41
C ALA A 225 -11.37 1.17 7.68
N THR A 226 -11.89 2.23 8.31
CA THR A 226 -12.93 3.10 7.73
C THR A 226 -12.40 3.86 6.52
N SER A 227 -11.25 4.52 6.65
CA SER A 227 -10.57 5.21 5.53
C SER A 227 -10.28 4.25 4.36
N LYS A 228 -9.78 3.05 4.67
CA LYS A 228 -9.54 2.01 3.67
C LYS A 228 -10.85 1.51 3.05
N GLY A 229 -11.93 1.40 3.81
CA GLY A 229 -13.25 0.98 3.34
C GLY A 229 -13.88 1.98 2.37
N ILE A 230 -13.75 3.28 2.64
CA ILE A 230 -14.25 4.34 1.75
C ILE A 230 -13.45 4.38 0.44
N THR A 231 -12.14 4.19 0.52
CA THR A 231 -11.25 4.25 -0.67
C THR A 231 -11.11 2.92 -1.41
N PHE A 232 -11.56 1.80 -0.83
CA PHE A 232 -11.42 0.47 -1.40
C PHE A 232 -12.03 0.31 -2.80
N PRO A 233 -13.22 0.88 -3.11
CA PRO A 233 -13.77 0.83 -4.46
C PRO A 233 -12.85 1.39 -5.53
N LEU A 234 -12.12 2.47 -5.22
CA LEU A 234 -11.14 3.07 -6.13
C LEU A 234 -9.93 2.16 -6.34
N ASP A 235 -9.49 1.45 -5.28
CA ASP A 235 -8.43 0.45 -5.39
C ASP A 235 -8.83 -0.70 -6.31
N THR A 236 -10.02 -1.29 -6.11
CA THR A 236 -10.53 -2.36 -6.97
C THR A 236 -10.71 -1.88 -8.41
N LEU A 237 -11.28 -0.69 -8.61
CA LEU A 237 -11.43 -0.09 -9.93
C LEU A 237 -10.07 0.11 -10.62
N ARG A 238 -9.07 0.64 -9.89
CA ARG A 238 -7.70 0.80 -10.37
C ARG A 238 -7.13 -0.54 -10.85
N LYS A 239 -7.24 -1.60 -10.03
CA LYS A 239 -6.71 -2.93 -10.39
C LYS A 239 -7.38 -3.50 -11.64
N ARG A 240 -8.69 -3.32 -11.80
CA ARG A 240 -9.43 -3.71 -13.02
C ARG A 240 -9.00 -2.91 -14.25
N CYS A 241 -8.71 -1.62 -14.10
CA CYS A 241 -8.19 -0.80 -15.19
C CYS A 241 -6.78 -1.26 -15.62
N GLN A 242 -5.91 -1.58 -14.68
CA GLN A 242 -4.51 -1.97 -14.94
C GLN A 242 -4.39 -3.28 -15.74
N ILE A 243 -5.37 -4.18 -15.64
CA ILE A 243 -5.42 -5.44 -16.39
C ILE A 243 -6.35 -5.40 -17.61
N TYR A 244 -7.03 -4.29 -17.87
CA TYR A 244 -8.09 -4.20 -18.87
C TYR A 244 -7.61 -4.70 -20.25
N SER A 245 -6.44 -4.23 -20.68
CA SER A 245 -5.86 -4.60 -21.98
C SER A 245 -5.48 -6.09 -22.05
N GLU A 246 -5.03 -6.69 -20.94
CA GLU A 246 -4.73 -8.13 -20.90
C GLU A 246 -6.01 -9.00 -20.95
N VAL A 247 -7.12 -8.50 -20.39
CA VAL A 247 -8.41 -9.23 -20.38
C VAL A 247 -9.18 -9.09 -21.69
N TYR A 248 -9.23 -7.87 -22.24
CA TYR A 248 -10.06 -7.55 -23.40
C TYR A 248 -9.29 -7.46 -24.72
N GLY A 249 -7.96 -7.60 -24.70
CA GLY A 249 -7.11 -7.48 -25.90
C GLY A 249 -7.17 -6.11 -26.57
N THR A 250 -7.72 -5.09 -25.90
CA THR A 250 -7.93 -3.75 -26.43
C THR A 250 -7.38 -2.71 -25.47
N LYS A 251 -6.88 -1.60 -26.02
CA LYS A 251 -6.32 -0.51 -25.20
C LYS A 251 -7.36 0.00 -24.19
N TYR A 252 -6.89 0.32 -22.99
CA TYR A 252 -7.70 0.95 -21.94
C TYR A 252 -8.36 2.23 -22.45
N LYS A 253 -9.68 2.36 -22.24
CA LYS A 253 -10.48 3.52 -22.71
C LYS A 253 -10.95 4.44 -21.58
N SER A 254 -11.68 3.90 -20.59
CA SER A 254 -12.32 4.73 -19.57
C SER A 254 -12.57 3.98 -18.25
N SER A 255 -12.10 4.57 -17.15
CA SER A 255 -12.37 4.06 -15.80
C SER A 255 -13.85 4.12 -15.42
N LEU A 256 -14.60 5.15 -15.85
CA LEU A 256 -16.03 5.26 -15.53
C LEU A 256 -16.84 4.12 -16.15
N ARG A 257 -16.52 3.74 -17.39
CA ARG A 257 -17.18 2.60 -18.05
C ARG A 257 -16.91 1.29 -17.32
N ILE A 258 -15.66 1.07 -16.89
CA ILE A 258 -15.29 -0.12 -16.11
C ILE A 258 -16.02 -0.11 -14.76
N PHE A 259 -16.08 1.03 -14.08
CA PHE A 259 -16.81 1.19 -12.82
C PHE A 259 -18.30 0.85 -12.97
N MET A 260 -18.98 1.46 -13.93
CA MET A 260 -20.39 1.18 -14.22
C MET A 260 -20.60 -0.30 -14.54
N ASN A 261 -19.71 -0.90 -15.34
CA ASN A 261 -19.82 -2.31 -15.70
C ASN A 261 -19.62 -3.24 -14.49
N ILE A 262 -18.78 -2.88 -13.52
CA ILE A 262 -18.62 -3.62 -12.25
C ILE A 262 -19.91 -3.48 -11.43
N VAL A 263 -20.42 -2.26 -11.24
CA VAL A 263 -21.62 -2.03 -10.43
C VAL A 263 -22.84 -2.75 -11.04
N SER A 264 -23.06 -2.63 -12.35
CA SER A 264 -24.19 -3.26 -13.03
C SER A 264 -24.11 -4.79 -13.07
N ARG A 265 -22.90 -5.40 -13.10
CA ARG A 265 -22.74 -6.87 -13.23
C ARG A 265 -22.48 -7.59 -11.92
N GLU A 266 -21.75 -6.96 -11.01
CA GLU A 266 -21.28 -7.57 -9.76
C GLU A 266 -21.97 -6.98 -8.53
N GLY A 267 -22.67 -5.85 -8.68
CA GLY A 267 -23.17 -5.05 -7.59
C GLY A 267 -22.06 -4.26 -6.89
N VAL A 268 -22.44 -3.41 -5.94
CA VAL A 268 -21.49 -2.61 -5.14
C VAL A 268 -20.51 -3.50 -4.36
N LEU A 269 -20.97 -4.67 -3.88
CA LEU A 269 -20.12 -5.65 -3.20
C LEU A 269 -18.98 -6.21 -4.08
N GLY A 270 -19.11 -6.16 -5.41
CA GLY A 270 -18.02 -6.50 -6.34
C GLY A 270 -16.79 -5.62 -6.17
N LEU A 271 -16.98 -4.36 -5.78
CA LEU A 271 -15.91 -3.39 -5.53
C LEU A 271 -15.16 -3.66 -4.21
N TYR A 272 -15.75 -4.42 -3.28
CA TYR A 272 -15.18 -4.75 -1.96
C TYR A 272 -14.48 -6.11 -1.91
N ARG A 273 -14.30 -6.78 -3.06
CA ARG A 273 -13.59 -8.08 -3.11
C ARG A 273 -12.15 -7.93 -2.65
N GLY A 274 -11.76 -8.70 -1.65
CA GLY A 274 -10.44 -8.62 -1.04
C GLY A 274 -10.31 -7.59 0.08
N TYR A 275 -11.37 -6.85 0.43
CA TYR A 275 -11.35 -5.92 1.57
C TYR A 275 -10.99 -6.63 2.88
N GLY A 276 -11.62 -7.78 3.16
CA GLY A 276 -11.30 -8.58 4.34
C GLY A 276 -9.83 -9.01 4.41
N VAL A 277 -9.26 -9.48 3.29
CA VAL A 277 -7.83 -9.83 3.20
C VAL A 277 -6.94 -8.60 3.40
N SER A 278 -7.37 -7.46 2.89
CA SER A 278 -6.70 -6.18 3.02
C SER A 278 -6.68 -5.66 4.47
N ILE A 279 -7.74 -5.90 5.25
CA ILE A 279 -7.80 -5.57 6.68
C ILE A 279 -7.00 -6.57 7.51
N LEU A 280 -7.17 -7.88 7.23
CA LEU A 280 -6.42 -8.95 7.89
C LEU A 280 -4.91 -8.74 7.76
N LYS A 281 -4.43 -8.26 6.61
CA LYS A 281 -3.02 -7.97 6.37
C LYS A 281 -2.44 -6.90 7.32
N THR A 282 -3.24 -5.93 7.76
CA THR A 282 -2.74 -4.77 8.51
C THR A 282 -2.05 -5.21 9.80
N ALA A 283 -2.68 -6.09 10.59
CA ALA A 283 -2.14 -6.51 11.89
C ALA A 283 -0.81 -7.30 11.78
N PRO A 284 -0.69 -8.36 10.95
CA PRO A 284 0.59 -9.03 10.71
C PRO A 284 1.67 -8.10 10.17
N THR A 285 1.32 -7.20 9.24
CA THR A 285 2.31 -6.25 8.68
C THR A 285 2.91 -5.38 9.79
N SER A 286 2.06 -4.79 10.65
CA SER A 286 2.53 -3.97 11.76
C SER A 286 3.33 -4.78 12.77
N ALA A 287 2.86 -5.97 13.16
CA ALA A 287 3.55 -6.83 14.12
C ALA A 287 4.95 -7.24 13.63
N ILE A 288 5.06 -7.68 12.38
CA ILE A 288 6.34 -8.09 11.78
C ILE A 288 7.27 -6.89 11.62
N SER A 289 6.75 -5.73 11.21
CA SER A 289 7.55 -4.52 11.06
C SER A 289 8.16 -4.09 12.39
N LEU A 290 7.35 -4.05 13.45
CA LEU A 290 7.82 -3.69 14.79
C LEU A 290 8.82 -4.72 15.34
N TRP A 291 8.50 -6.01 15.21
CA TRP A 291 9.39 -7.08 15.66
C TRP A 291 10.75 -7.05 14.93
N THR A 292 10.74 -6.86 13.61
CA THR A 292 11.96 -6.80 12.81
C THR A 292 12.75 -5.53 13.11
N TYR A 293 12.08 -4.39 13.30
CA TYR A 293 12.75 -3.13 13.65
C TYR A 293 13.52 -3.27 14.97
N GLU A 294 12.87 -3.77 16.02
CA GLU A 294 13.50 -4.02 17.32
C GLU A 294 14.69 -4.97 17.18
N TYR A 295 14.51 -6.08 16.46
CA TYR A 295 15.59 -7.05 16.24
C TYR A 295 16.82 -6.43 15.55
N VAL A 296 16.60 -5.62 14.51
CA VAL A 296 17.70 -4.99 13.77
C VAL A 296 18.42 -3.96 14.64
N ILE A 297 17.70 -3.12 15.40
CA ILE A 297 18.32 -2.13 16.31
C ILE A 297 19.13 -2.82 17.43
N SER A 298 18.58 -3.86 18.05
CA SER A 298 19.30 -4.60 19.09
C SER A 298 20.57 -5.26 18.52
N ALA A 299 20.49 -5.81 17.29
CA ALA A 299 21.64 -6.42 16.63
C ALA A 299 22.73 -5.39 16.27
N THR A 300 22.36 -4.21 15.74
CA THR A 300 23.34 -3.16 15.40
C THR A 300 24.01 -2.60 16.65
N ARG A 301 23.27 -2.41 17.75
CA ARG A 301 23.83 -1.98 19.03
C ARG A 301 24.75 -3.01 19.67
N HIS A 302 24.36 -4.28 19.69
CA HIS A 302 25.23 -5.35 20.18
C HIS A 302 26.54 -5.40 19.39
N TYR A 303 26.49 -5.20 18.08
CA TYR A 303 27.68 -5.12 17.23
C TYR A 303 28.53 -3.86 17.50
N ARG A 304 27.91 -2.74 17.89
CA ARG A 304 28.65 -1.52 18.29
C ARG A 304 29.33 -1.69 19.65
N LEU A 305 28.64 -2.25 20.64
CA LEU A 305 29.17 -2.46 21.99
C LEU A 305 30.23 -3.57 22.06
N SER A 306 30.21 -4.52 21.14
CA SER A 306 31.24 -5.57 21.05
C SER A 306 32.51 -5.14 20.34
N LYS A 307 32.54 -3.97 19.68
CA LYS A 307 33.77 -3.42 19.13
C LYS A 307 34.63 -2.90 20.28
N PRO A 308 35.90 -3.36 20.42
CA PRO A 308 36.82 -2.78 21.39
C PRO A 308 36.95 -1.29 21.10
N LEU A 309 36.85 -0.47 22.15
CA LEU A 309 37.22 0.94 22.11
C LEU A 309 38.69 0.99 21.67
N VAL A 310 38.92 1.47 20.45
CA VAL A 310 40.26 1.84 19.99
C VAL A 310 40.61 3.19 20.60
#